data_AF-W2S575-F1
#
_entry.id   AF-W2S575-F1
#
_cell.length_a   1.000
_cell.length_b   1.000
_cell.length_c   1.000
_cell.angle_alpha   90.00
_cell.angle_beta   90.00
_cell.angle_gamma   90.00
#
_symmetry.space_group_name_H-M   'P 1'
#
loop_
_entity.id
_entity.type
_entity.pdbx_description
1 polymer ?
#
loop_
_entity_poly.entity_id
_entity_poly.type
_entity_poly.pdbx_seq_one_letter_code
_entity_poly.pdbx_strand_id
1 'polypeptide(L)'
;MTLATSQGDLNNVSVMRATKPPVLDPDFAYRSLAISAEDDDPEVRRRYRPYLLPTESESTDWVNTLELATVTKMAYEDLQNTLSRPKVLVLYGSLRQRSFSKFLSYEICRILFRLGCDVRVYDPHDLPVKNDIEHLHPKVQELRNLSRWSDGHFWISPEQHGNLTAVFKNQIDWIPLSTGSVRPTQGRTLGLAMVSGGSQSFNSVNSLRILGRWMRMFAIPNQSSVPQAYTLFEESEDQDGMFRMKPGSNRDRVVDCAEEFIKYTLIMRQHFGLFADRFSERVGVDCP
;
A
#
# COMPACT_ATOMS: atom_id res chain seq x y z
N MET A 1 -28.86 -23.78 -40.33
CA MET A 1 -29.73 -22.76 -39.69
C MET A 1 -30.05 -23.28 -38.30
N THR A 2 -29.24 -22.91 -37.30
CA THR A 2 -29.59 -23.09 -35.88
C THR A 2 -28.82 -22.03 -35.11
N LEU A 3 -29.51 -20.92 -34.91
CA LEU A 3 -29.13 -19.82 -34.03
C LEU A 3 -29.08 -20.35 -32.59
N ALA A 4 -27.87 -20.43 -32.03
CA ALA A 4 -27.69 -20.47 -30.58
C ALA A 4 -27.50 -19.03 -30.10
N THR A 5 -28.61 -18.29 -29.99
CA THR A 5 -28.67 -17.03 -29.24
C THR A 5 -29.38 -17.30 -27.92
N SER A 6 -28.80 -16.80 -26.82
CA SER A 6 -29.40 -16.56 -25.48
C SER A 6 -28.86 -17.34 -24.26
N GLN A 7 -27.56 -17.59 -24.17
CA GLN A 7 -26.92 -17.40 -22.86
C GLN A 7 -26.17 -16.07 -22.95
N GLY A 8 -26.62 -15.08 -22.18
CA GLY A 8 -26.02 -13.75 -22.19
C GLY A 8 -24.51 -13.84 -22.04
N ASP A 9 -23.79 -12.85 -22.56
CA ASP A 9 -22.35 -12.73 -22.42
C ASP A 9 -21.96 -12.46 -20.96
N LEU A 10 -22.15 -13.45 -20.09
CA LEU A 10 -21.93 -13.38 -18.64
C LEU A 10 -20.47 -13.03 -18.31
N ASN A 11 -19.56 -13.35 -19.21
CA ASN A 11 -18.13 -13.11 -19.05
C ASN A 11 -17.67 -11.84 -19.77
N ASN A 12 -18.58 -11.04 -20.34
CA ASN A 12 -18.26 -9.82 -21.09
C ASN A 12 -17.17 -10.04 -22.16
N VAL A 13 -17.15 -11.21 -22.80
CA VAL A 13 -16.19 -11.58 -23.85
C VAL A 13 -16.27 -10.64 -25.04
N SER A 14 -17.47 -10.14 -25.37
CA SER A 14 -17.72 -9.21 -26.47
C SER A 14 -17.06 -7.83 -26.27
N VAL A 15 -16.75 -7.45 -25.02
CA VAL A 15 -16.08 -6.20 -24.68
C VAL A 15 -14.65 -6.40 -24.17
N MET A 16 -14.12 -7.64 -24.22
CA MET A 16 -12.72 -7.89 -23.90
C MET A 16 -11.82 -7.09 -24.85
N ARG A 17 -11.06 -6.16 -24.29
CA ARG A 17 -10.03 -5.45 -25.04
C ARG A 17 -8.91 -6.43 -25.39
N ALA A 18 -8.37 -6.32 -26.61
CA ALA A 18 -7.21 -7.09 -27.01
C ALA A 18 -6.04 -6.80 -26.05
N THR A 19 -5.64 -7.79 -25.26
CA THR A 19 -4.47 -7.70 -24.39
C THR A 19 -3.25 -8.20 -25.16
N LYS A 20 -2.19 -7.39 -25.20
CA LYS A 20 -0.88 -7.90 -25.61
C LYS A 20 -0.30 -8.67 -24.42
N PRO A 21 0.22 -9.89 -24.61
CA PRO A 21 0.95 -10.56 -23.54
C PRO A 21 2.10 -9.66 -23.07
N PRO A 22 2.38 -9.61 -21.75
CA PRO A 22 3.49 -8.83 -21.23
C PRO A 22 4.79 -9.26 -21.91
N VAL A 23 5.57 -8.28 -22.37
CA VAL A 23 6.89 -8.53 -22.95
C VAL A 23 7.89 -8.53 -21.81
N LEU A 24 8.62 -9.64 -21.66
CA LEU A 24 9.71 -9.73 -20.72
C LEU A 24 10.84 -8.80 -21.15
N ASP A 25 11.10 -7.76 -20.37
CA ASP A 25 12.27 -6.89 -20.54
C ASP A 25 13.38 -7.41 -19.60
N PRO A 26 14.39 -8.14 -20.12
CA PRO A 26 15.39 -8.82 -19.29
C PRO A 26 16.21 -7.86 -18.44
N ASP A 27 16.35 -6.59 -18.86
CA ASP A 27 17.09 -5.56 -18.12
C ASP A 27 16.37 -5.12 -16.85
N PHE A 28 15.05 -5.34 -16.76
CA PHE A 28 14.20 -4.88 -15.66
C PHE A 28 13.49 -6.00 -14.90
N ALA A 29 13.42 -7.22 -15.45
CA ALA A 29 12.70 -8.36 -14.86
C ALA A 29 13.09 -8.65 -13.40
N TYR A 30 14.39 -8.62 -13.10
CA TYR A 30 14.92 -8.92 -11.77
C TYR A 30 15.65 -7.73 -11.12
N ARG A 31 15.61 -6.56 -11.76
CA ARG A 31 16.31 -5.38 -11.28
C ARG A 31 15.65 -4.83 -10.02
N SER A 32 16.45 -4.63 -8.97
CA SER A 32 16.01 -3.91 -7.77
C SER A 32 16.33 -2.42 -7.92
N LEU A 33 15.36 -1.58 -7.53
CA LEU A 33 15.51 -0.13 -7.41
C LEU A 33 15.56 0.32 -5.94
N ALA A 34 15.71 -0.64 -5.02
CA ALA A 34 15.79 -0.40 -3.58
C ALA A 34 16.84 0.65 -3.20
N ILE A 35 16.60 1.35 -2.10
CA ILE A 35 17.54 2.35 -1.58
C ILE A 35 18.66 1.61 -0.86
N SER A 36 19.90 1.77 -1.35
CA SER A 36 21.10 1.19 -0.75
C SER A 36 21.27 1.71 0.68
N ALA A 37 21.97 0.98 1.55
CA ALA A 37 22.22 1.45 2.91
C ALA A 37 23.06 2.75 2.96
N GLU A 38 23.87 3.00 1.92
CA GLU A 38 24.74 4.18 1.79
C GLU A 38 23.96 5.43 1.36
N ASP A 39 22.95 5.26 0.50
CA ASP A 39 22.10 6.35 -0.01
C ASP A 39 20.89 6.66 0.91
N ASP A 40 20.73 5.88 1.98
CA ASP A 40 19.58 5.95 2.88
C ASP A 40 19.88 6.79 4.12
N ASP A 41 18.88 7.54 4.59
CA ASP A 41 18.99 8.23 5.87
C ASP A 41 19.00 7.19 7.01
N PRO A 42 20.06 7.12 7.85
CA PRO A 42 20.18 6.07 8.86
C PRO A 42 19.05 6.07 9.89
N GLU A 43 18.51 7.24 10.25
CA GLU A 43 17.42 7.37 11.21
C GLU A 43 16.10 6.93 10.60
N VAL A 44 15.82 7.30 9.34
CA VAL A 44 14.65 6.83 8.60
C VAL A 44 14.71 5.32 8.41
N ARG A 45 15.86 4.78 8.02
CA ARG A 45 16.07 3.34 7.81
C ARG A 45 15.78 2.56 9.08
N ARG A 46 16.38 2.98 10.20
CA ARG A 46 16.19 2.33 11.50
C ARG A 46 14.74 2.42 12.00
N ARG A 47 14.12 3.60 11.89
CA ARG A 47 12.82 3.87 12.51
C ARG A 47 11.64 3.33 11.70
N TYR A 48 11.68 3.48 10.37
CA TYR A 48 10.52 3.24 9.51
C TYR A 48 10.66 2.03 8.58
N ARG A 49 11.83 1.38 8.54
CA ARG A 49 12.07 0.21 7.68
C ARG A 49 12.44 -1.06 8.46
N PRO A 50 11.66 -1.45 9.48
CA PRO A 50 11.89 -2.70 10.23
C PRO A 50 11.64 -3.97 9.39
N TYR A 51 11.16 -3.83 8.15
CA TYR A 51 10.92 -4.93 7.21
C TYR A 51 12.18 -5.33 6.42
N LEU A 52 13.25 -4.52 6.47
CA LEU A 52 14.50 -4.84 5.77
C LEU A 52 15.13 -6.10 6.33
N LEU A 53 15.63 -6.93 5.42
CA LEU A 53 16.32 -8.16 5.77
C LEU A 53 17.82 -7.86 6.02
N PRO A 54 18.51 -8.74 6.76
CA PRO A 54 19.97 -8.72 6.80
C PRO A 54 20.54 -8.88 5.38
N THR A 55 21.68 -8.26 5.09
CA THR A 55 22.30 -8.28 3.75
C THR A 55 22.53 -9.69 3.20
N GLU A 56 22.81 -10.65 4.08
CA GLU A 56 23.06 -12.06 3.73
C GLU A 56 21.80 -12.73 3.14
N SER A 57 20.62 -12.43 3.69
CA SER A 57 19.33 -13.01 3.31
C SER A 57 18.61 -12.22 2.23
N GLU A 58 19.05 -11.00 1.93
CA GLU A 58 18.42 -10.15 0.92
C GLU A 58 18.52 -10.79 -0.47
N SER A 59 19.68 -11.34 -0.83
CA SER A 59 19.93 -11.92 -2.16
C SER A 59 19.09 -13.15 -2.49
N THR A 60 18.71 -13.93 -1.48
CA THR A 60 17.92 -15.17 -1.61
C THR A 60 16.42 -14.96 -1.42
N ASP A 61 16.01 -13.74 -1.11
CA ASP A 61 14.62 -13.41 -0.82
C ASP A 61 13.70 -13.60 -2.03
N TRP A 62 12.52 -14.19 -1.81
CA TRP A 62 11.55 -14.45 -2.87
C TRP A 62 11.02 -13.16 -3.54
N VAL A 63 11.07 -12.00 -2.86
CA VAL A 63 10.68 -10.73 -3.48
C VAL A 63 11.63 -10.35 -4.61
N ASN A 64 12.91 -10.75 -4.51
CA ASN A 64 13.92 -10.50 -5.54
C ASN A 64 13.78 -11.41 -6.76
N THR A 65 13.07 -12.55 -6.62
CA THR A 65 12.80 -13.48 -7.72
C THR A 65 11.50 -13.18 -8.48
N LEU A 66 10.73 -12.17 -8.06
CA LEU A 66 9.50 -11.76 -8.75
C LEU A 66 9.81 -11.10 -10.09
N GLU A 67 9.20 -11.60 -11.15
CA GLU A 67 9.19 -10.95 -12.47
C GLU A 67 8.26 -9.73 -12.41
N LEU A 68 8.84 -8.53 -12.39
CA LEU A 68 8.11 -7.25 -12.31
C LEU A 68 8.63 -6.23 -13.34
N ALA A 69 9.13 -6.69 -14.50
CA ALA A 69 9.85 -5.86 -15.47
C ALA A 69 9.09 -4.58 -15.84
N THR A 70 7.79 -4.70 -16.12
CA THR A 70 6.99 -3.57 -16.60
C THR A 70 6.92 -2.45 -15.57
N VAL A 71 6.58 -2.77 -14.32
CA VAL A 71 6.48 -1.76 -13.26
C VAL A 71 7.86 -1.25 -12.83
N THR A 72 8.89 -2.10 -12.83
CA THR A 72 10.27 -1.70 -12.53
C THR A 72 10.77 -0.69 -13.56
N LYS A 73 10.50 -0.92 -14.86
CA LYS A 73 10.84 0.02 -15.92
C LYS A 73 10.11 1.35 -15.75
N MET A 74 8.80 1.34 -15.50
CA MET A 74 8.03 2.55 -15.24
C MET A 74 8.58 3.34 -14.05
N ALA A 75 8.90 2.67 -12.95
CA ALA A 75 9.46 3.29 -11.76
C ALA A 75 10.87 3.86 -12.01
N TYR A 76 11.70 3.16 -12.79
CA TYR A 76 13.01 3.63 -13.21
C TYR A 76 12.91 4.90 -14.06
N GLU A 77 12.03 4.92 -15.06
CA GLU A 77 11.80 6.09 -15.92
C GLU A 77 11.25 7.29 -15.13
N ASP A 78 10.28 7.09 -14.22
CA ASP A 78 9.78 8.14 -13.33
C ASP A 78 10.89 8.69 -12.43
N LEU A 79 11.75 7.83 -11.88
CA LEU A 79 12.87 8.23 -11.05
C LEU A 79 13.89 9.05 -11.83
N GLN A 80 14.23 8.67 -13.07
CA GLN A 80 15.14 9.45 -13.91
C GLN A 80 14.56 10.82 -14.30
N ASN A 81 13.25 10.87 -14.56
CA ASN A 81 12.58 12.10 -15.01
C ASN A 81 12.33 13.08 -13.87
N THR A 82 11.95 12.59 -12.69
CA THR A 82 11.54 13.44 -11.56
C THR A 82 12.63 13.62 -10.50
N LEU A 83 13.66 12.77 -10.52
CA LEU A 83 14.68 12.65 -9.46
C LEU A 83 14.05 12.43 -8.06
N SER A 84 12.82 11.90 -8.01
CA SER A 84 12.04 11.73 -6.79
C SER A 84 11.36 10.37 -6.74
N ARG A 85 11.55 9.64 -5.65
CA ARG A 85 10.94 8.34 -5.43
C ARG A 85 9.46 8.47 -5.03
N PRO A 86 8.58 7.53 -5.40
CA PRO A 86 7.23 7.46 -4.84
C PRO A 86 7.29 7.24 -3.32
N LYS A 87 6.59 8.08 -2.57
CA LYS A 87 6.59 8.03 -1.10
C LYS A 87 5.38 7.27 -0.58
N VAL A 88 5.59 6.17 0.12
CA VAL A 88 4.50 5.29 0.56
C VAL A 88 4.48 5.17 2.08
N LEU A 89 3.35 5.56 2.69
CA LEU A 89 3.09 5.31 4.10
C LEU A 89 2.32 4.01 4.28
N VAL A 90 2.84 3.09 5.08
CA VAL A 90 2.17 1.82 5.38
C VAL A 90 1.67 1.81 6.82
N LEU A 91 0.38 1.51 7.00
CA LEU A 91 -0.29 1.43 8.30
C LEU A 91 -0.79 0.00 8.54
N TYR A 92 -0.63 -0.52 9.76
CA TYR A 92 -1.14 -1.83 10.16
C TYR A 92 -2.05 -1.75 11.41
N GLY A 93 -2.98 -2.71 11.52
CA GLY A 93 -4.08 -2.67 12.51
C GLY A 93 -3.94 -3.57 13.74
N SER A 94 -2.75 -3.97 14.17
CA SER A 94 -2.61 -4.82 15.37
C SER A 94 -1.29 -4.61 16.10
N LEU A 95 -1.38 -4.49 17.43
CA LEU A 95 -0.27 -4.35 18.36
C LEU A 95 0.15 -5.69 19.02
N ARG A 96 -0.46 -6.82 18.60
CA ARG A 96 -0.06 -8.14 19.11
C ARG A 96 1.39 -8.42 18.76
N GLN A 97 2.11 -9.12 19.65
CA GLN A 97 3.48 -9.56 19.37
C GLN A 97 3.55 -10.38 18.07
N ARG A 98 2.68 -11.39 17.94
CA ARG A 98 2.46 -12.12 16.69
C ARG A 98 1.29 -11.49 15.91
N SER A 99 1.60 -10.53 15.05
CA SER A 99 0.62 -9.75 14.29
C SER A 99 0.72 -10.03 12.80
N PHE A 100 -0.21 -10.83 12.25
CA PHE A 100 -0.22 -11.16 10.81
C PHE A 100 -0.47 -9.95 9.91
N SER A 101 -1.19 -8.92 10.37
CA SER A 101 -1.32 -7.67 9.60
C SER A 101 0.00 -6.90 9.54
N LYS A 102 0.80 -6.95 10.62
CA LYS A 102 2.16 -6.38 10.63
C LYS A 102 3.08 -7.17 9.69
N PHE A 103 3.08 -8.50 9.75
CA PHE A 103 3.90 -9.32 8.85
C PHE A 103 3.50 -9.14 7.38
N LEU A 104 2.20 -9.11 7.07
CA LEU A 104 1.72 -8.81 5.72
C LEU A 104 2.13 -7.42 5.26
N SER A 105 2.08 -6.42 6.16
CA SER A 105 2.55 -5.07 5.84
C SER A 105 4.04 -5.06 5.44
N TYR A 106 4.87 -5.89 6.08
CA TYR A 106 6.29 -5.97 5.78
C TYR A 106 6.57 -6.62 4.43
N GLU A 107 5.82 -7.66 4.04
CA GLU A 107 5.95 -8.24 2.70
C GLU A 107 5.59 -7.23 1.60
N ILE A 108 4.50 -6.48 1.80
CA ILE A 108 4.12 -5.39 0.90
C ILE A 108 5.23 -4.34 0.85
N CYS A 109 5.79 -3.95 2.00
CA CYS A 109 6.90 -2.98 2.05
C CYS A 109 8.13 -3.46 1.28
N ARG A 110 8.52 -4.74 1.39
CA ARG A 110 9.65 -5.30 0.65
C ARG A 110 9.44 -5.22 -0.85
N ILE A 111 8.24 -5.56 -1.34
CA ILE A 111 7.90 -5.45 -2.77
C ILE A 111 7.98 -3.99 -3.23
N LEU A 112 7.34 -3.07 -2.52
CA LEU A 112 7.34 -1.65 -2.87
C LEU A 112 8.73 -1.02 -2.80
N PHE A 113 9.54 -1.42 -1.81
CA PHE A 113 10.91 -0.97 -1.65
C PHE A 113 11.80 -1.46 -2.80
N ARG A 114 11.68 -2.73 -3.20
CA ARG A 114 12.34 -3.28 -4.40
C ARG A 114 11.96 -2.51 -5.66
N LEU A 115 10.70 -2.08 -5.78
CA LEU A 115 10.21 -1.25 -6.90
C LEU A 115 10.67 0.22 -6.83
N GLY A 116 11.52 0.59 -5.86
CA GLY A 116 12.18 1.89 -5.79
C GLY A 116 11.44 2.96 -5.03
N CYS A 117 10.41 2.59 -4.26
CA CYS A 117 9.67 3.52 -3.41
C CYS A 117 10.43 3.84 -2.12
N ASP A 118 10.32 5.08 -1.64
CA ASP A 118 10.62 5.39 -0.23
C ASP A 118 9.40 4.93 0.58
N VAL A 119 9.53 3.80 1.26
CA VAL A 119 8.45 3.19 2.04
C VAL A 119 8.74 3.40 3.53
N ARG A 120 7.72 3.82 4.27
CA ARG A 120 7.80 4.04 5.71
C ARG A 120 6.62 3.37 6.41
N VAL A 121 6.92 2.46 7.33
CA VAL A 121 5.92 1.83 8.19
C VAL A 121 5.77 2.65 9.45
N TYR A 122 4.54 3.04 9.78
CA TYR A 122 4.25 3.67 11.06
C TYR A 122 3.94 2.61 12.12
N ASP A 123 4.67 2.66 13.24
CA ASP A 123 4.34 1.86 14.43
C ASP A 123 3.29 2.59 15.27
N PRO A 124 2.07 2.04 15.47
CA PRO A 124 1.03 2.68 16.26
C PRO A 124 1.17 2.45 17.78
N HIS A 125 2.25 1.83 18.26
CA HIS A 125 2.52 1.75 19.70
C HIS A 125 2.53 3.15 20.33
N ASP A 126 1.95 3.29 21.52
CA ASP A 126 1.78 4.56 22.25
C ASP A 126 0.99 5.65 21.51
N LEU A 127 0.28 5.35 20.42
CA LEU A 127 -0.64 6.31 19.82
C LEU A 127 -1.86 6.47 20.75
N PRO A 128 -2.11 7.66 21.34
CA PRO A 128 -3.27 7.88 22.19
C PRO A 128 -4.58 7.62 21.44
N VAL A 129 -5.64 7.30 22.18
CA VAL A 129 -6.99 7.24 21.61
C VAL A 129 -7.39 8.66 21.16
N LYS A 130 -7.98 8.78 19.97
CA LYS A 130 -8.39 10.08 19.42
C LYS A 130 -9.28 10.83 20.42
N ASN A 131 -8.79 12.00 20.82
CA ASN A 131 -9.50 13.00 21.63
C ASN A 131 -9.17 14.41 21.11
N ASP A 132 -9.61 15.44 21.83
CA ASP A 132 -9.51 16.84 21.41
C ASP A 132 -8.33 17.61 22.03
N ILE A 133 -7.44 16.92 22.77
CA ILE A 133 -6.40 17.57 23.58
C ILE A 133 -5.00 17.13 23.13
N GLU A 134 -4.80 15.85 22.78
CA GLU A 134 -3.47 15.27 22.55
C GLU A 134 -2.92 15.52 21.13
N HIS A 135 -3.29 16.63 20.51
CA HIS A 135 -2.83 16.99 19.17
C HIS A 135 -1.30 17.12 19.07
N LEU A 136 -0.62 17.47 20.15
CA LEU A 136 0.84 17.63 20.22
C LEU A 136 1.58 16.34 20.62
N HIS A 137 0.87 15.24 20.87
CA HIS A 137 1.51 13.98 21.23
C HIS A 137 2.51 13.54 20.15
N PRO A 138 3.73 13.11 20.49
CA PRO A 138 4.77 12.79 19.50
C PRO A 138 4.33 11.80 18.42
N LYS A 139 3.60 10.75 18.79
CA LYS A 139 3.04 9.76 17.86
C LYS A 139 1.98 10.35 16.91
N VAL A 140 1.17 11.29 17.39
CA VAL A 140 0.17 11.98 16.55
C VAL A 140 0.86 12.88 15.54
N GLN A 141 1.87 13.62 15.97
CA GLN A 141 2.68 14.47 15.08
C GLN A 141 3.44 13.65 14.05
N GLU A 142 4.06 12.55 14.47
CA GLU A 142 4.73 11.59 13.58
C GLU A 142 3.78 11.06 12.50
N LEU A 143 2.61 10.54 12.88
CA LEU A 143 1.63 10.02 11.94
C LEU A 143 1.15 11.08 10.94
N ARG A 144 0.87 12.30 11.42
CA ARG A 144 0.45 13.42 10.56
C ARG A 144 1.55 13.85 9.60
N ASN A 145 2.80 13.88 10.05
CA ASN A 145 3.94 14.25 9.22
C ASN A 145 4.25 13.17 8.18
N LEU A 146 4.19 11.89 8.55
CA LEU A 146 4.29 10.77 7.61
C LEU A 146 3.17 10.81 6.59
N SER A 147 1.94 11.06 7.02
CA SER A 147 0.86 11.26 6.06
C SER A 147 1.21 12.43 5.16
N ARG A 148 1.48 13.64 5.65
CA ARG A 148 1.84 14.79 4.79
C ARG A 148 2.99 14.50 3.80
N TRP A 149 3.97 13.70 4.19
CA TRP A 149 5.11 13.30 3.36
C TRP A 149 4.73 12.36 2.20
N SER A 150 3.76 11.46 2.38
CA SER A 150 3.45 10.40 1.41
C SER A 150 2.80 10.88 0.10
N ASP A 151 3.00 10.15 -0.99
CA ASP A 151 2.26 10.22 -2.26
C ASP A 151 1.10 9.20 -2.29
N GLY A 152 1.20 8.13 -1.51
CA GLY A 152 0.18 7.10 -1.37
C GLY A 152 0.27 6.37 -0.03
N HIS A 153 -0.82 5.70 0.36
CA HIS A 153 -0.83 4.85 1.54
C HIS A 153 -1.09 3.38 1.17
N PHE A 154 -0.61 2.46 2.01
CA PHE A 154 -1.06 1.08 2.03
C PHE A 154 -1.64 0.74 3.41
N TRP A 155 -2.89 0.30 3.46
CA TRP A 155 -3.64 0.07 4.70
C TRP A 155 -3.91 -1.40 4.91
N ILE A 156 -3.45 -1.93 6.05
CA ILE A 156 -3.60 -3.34 6.41
C ILE A 156 -4.29 -3.49 7.76
N SER A 157 -5.57 -3.86 7.78
CA SER A 157 -6.28 -4.17 9.02
C SER A 157 -6.52 -5.68 9.14
N PRO A 158 -6.29 -6.29 10.31
CA PRO A 158 -6.92 -7.56 10.59
C PRO A 158 -8.44 -7.39 10.72
N GLU A 159 -9.16 -8.49 10.60
CA GLU A 159 -10.56 -8.56 10.98
C GLU A 159 -10.70 -9.01 12.44
N GLN A 160 -11.39 -8.20 13.23
CA GLN A 160 -11.73 -8.52 14.61
C GLN A 160 -13.22 -8.32 14.83
N HIS A 161 -13.90 -9.37 15.31
CA HIS A 161 -15.37 -9.40 15.43
C HIS A 161 -16.09 -8.98 14.12
N GLY A 162 -15.56 -9.38 12.98
CA GLY A 162 -16.15 -9.12 11.66
C GLY A 162 -15.96 -7.69 11.13
N ASN A 163 -15.11 -6.87 11.76
CA ASN A 163 -14.87 -5.49 11.35
C ASN A 163 -13.38 -5.11 11.43
N LEU A 164 -13.05 -3.93 10.90
CA LEU A 164 -11.72 -3.33 11.03
C LEU A 164 -11.41 -3.02 12.50
N THR A 165 -10.13 -3.03 12.85
CA THR A 165 -9.71 -2.90 14.26
C THR A 165 -9.76 -1.47 14.79
N ALA A 166 -9.99 -1.33 16.09
CA ALA A 166 -9.87 -0.05 16.78
C ALA A 166 -8.47 0.56 16.63
N VAL A 167 -7.41 -0.27 16.69
CA VAL A 167 -6.02 0.17 16.46
C VAL A 167 -5.86 0.83 15.09
N PHE A 168 -6.44 0.23 14.05
CA PHE A 168 -6.40 0.81 12.71
C PHE A 168 -7.23 2.09 12.62
N LYS A 169 -8.47 2.04 13.11
CA LYS A 169 -9.40 3.18 13.04
C LYS A 169 -8.84 4.41 13.76
N ASN A 170 -8.23 4.20 14.93
CA ASN A 170 -7.63 5.27 15.72
C ASN A 170 -6.53 6.02 14.95
N GLN A 171 -5.72 5.31 14.15
CA GLN A 171 -4.72 5.94 13.28
C GLN A 171 -5.37 6.86 12.25
N ILE A 172 -6.42 6.40 11.57
CA ILE A 172 -7.13 7.22 10.56
C ILE A 172 -7.80 8.44 11.22
N ASP A 173 -8.37 8.27 12.41
CA ASP A 173 -9.05 9.35 13.13
C ASP A 173 -8.12 10.49 13.59
N TRP A 174 -6.82 10.21 13.70
CA TRP A 174 -5.81 11.24 13.96
C TRP A 174 -5.38 12.03 12.72
N ILE A 175 -5.67 11.54 11.51
CA ILE A 175 -5.36 12.20 10.24
C ILE A 175 -6.53 13.12 9.86
N PRO A 176 -6.38 14.44 9.94
CA PRO A 176 -7.45 15.36 9.56
C PRO A 176 -7.59 15.46 8.03
N LEU A 177 -8.81 15.76 7.56
CA LEU A 177 -9.05 16.04 6.13
C LEU A 177 -8.39 17.35 5.66
N SER A 178 -8.22 18.31 6.57
CA SER A 178 -7.57 19.60 6.32
C SER A 178 -6.87 20.07 7.59
N THR A 179 -5.70 20.69 7.41
CA THR A 179 -5.01 21.48 8.44
C THR A 179 -4.64 22.80 7.78
N GLY A 180 -5.53 23.79 7.86
CA GLY A 180 -5.43 25.02 7.06
C GLY A 180 -5.58 24.72 5.57
N SER A 181 -4.64 25.17 4.75
CA SER A 181 -4.61 24.91 3.30
C SER A 181 -4.12 23.51 2.92
N VAL A 182 -3.45 22.80 3.83
CA VAL A 182 -2.89 21.47 3.55
C VAL A 182 -3.96 20.41 3.73
N ARG A 183 -4.16 19.59 2.69
CA ARG A 183 -5.03 18.42 2.73
C ARG A 183 -4.15 17.18 2.71
N PRO A 184 -3.88 16.55 3.87
CA PRO A 184 -2.92 15.46 3.94
C PRO A 184 -3.28 14.36 2.95
N THR A 185 -4.44 13.75 2.99
CA THR A 185 -4.71 12.55 2.18
C THR A 185 -5.29 12.79 0.78
N GLN A 186 -5.67 14.02 0.43
CA GLN A 186 -6.47 14.26 -0.78
C GLN A 186 -5.68 13.96 -2.06
N GLY A 187 -6.28 13.18 -2.97
CA GLY A 187 -5.74 12.90 -4.30
C GLY A 187 -4.69 11.78 -4.33
N ARG A 188 -4.27 11.28 -3.17
CA ARG A 188 -3.26 10.22 -3.05
C ARG A 188 -3.82 8.85 -3.33
N THR A 189 -2.95 7.95 -3.78
CA THR A 189 -3.31 6.54 -4.02
C THR A 189 -3.43 5.76 -2.72
N LEU A 190 -4.26 4.72 -2.73
CA LEU A 190 -4.51 3.87 -1.57
C LEU A 190 -4.56 2.39 -1.98
N GLY A 191 -3.62 1.60 -1.46
CA GLY A 191 -3.64 0.14 -1.48
C GLY A 191 -4.30 -0.44 -0.23
N LEU A 192 -5.05 -1.54 -0.39
CA LEU A 192 -5.83 -2.15 0.70
C LEU A 192 -5.49 -3.63 0.84
N ALA A 193 -5.22 -4.06 2.07
CA ALA A 193 -5.16 -5.47 2.41
C ALA A 193 -5.80 -5.78 3.77
N MET A 194 -6.16 -7.04 3.97
CA MET A 194 -6.57 -7.54 5.28
C MET A 194 -6.07 -8.95 5.55
N VAL A 195 -6.08 -9.31 6.83
CA VAL A 195 -5.87 -10.68 7.30
C VAL A 195 -7.06 -11.11 8.15
N SER A 196 -7.41 -12.39 8.09
CA SER A 196 -8.41 -13.00 8.96
C SER A 196 -7.83 -14.25 9.63
N GLY A 197 -8.26 -14.52 10.86
CA GLY A 197 -7.97 -15.79 11.53
C GLY A 197 -8.90 -16.92 11.07
N GLY A 198 -10.05 -16.60 10.46
CA GLY A 198 -11.03 -17.57 9.99
C GLY A 198 -11.05 -17.70 8.47
N SER A 199 -12.19 -18.16 7.96
CA SER A 199 -12.48 -18.21 6.51
C SER A 199 -12.35 -16.83 5.86
N GLN A 200 -12.28 -16.85 4.52
CA GLN A 200 -12.16 -15.62 3.74
C GLN A 200 -13.34 -14.67 3.99
N SER A 201 -13.00 -13.40 4.19
CA SER A 201 -13.92 -12.31 4.48
C SER A 201 -13.41 -11.06 3.79
N PHE A 202 -14.29 -10.10 3.53
CA PHE A 202 -13.92 -8.83 2.91
C PHE A 202 -14.41 -7.63 3.73
N ASN A 203 -14.96 -7.83 4.92
CA ASN A 203 -15.61 -6.75 5.67
C ASN A 203 -14.63 -5.63 6.03
N SER A 204 -13.42 -6.01 6.45
CA SER A 204 -12.38 -5.05 6.82
C SER A 204 -11.94 -4.21 5.60
N VAL A 205 -11.57 -4.83 4.47
CA VAL A 205 -11.19 -4.08 3.25
C VAL A 205 -12.33 -3.26 2.66
N ASN A 206 -13.58 -3.74 2.73
CA ASN A 206 -14.74 -2.97 2.29
C ASN A 206 -14.91 -1.68 3.12
N SER A 207 -14.76 -1.80 4.43
CA SER A 207 -14.82 -0.64 5.33
C SER A 207 -13.64 0.30 5.10
N LEU A 208 -12.43 -0.22 4.91
CA LEU A 208 -11.25 0.57 4.55
C LEU A 208 -11.41 1.31 3.23
N ARG A 209 -12.07 0.71 2.23
CA ARG A 209 -12.36 1.34 0.94
C ARG A 209 -13.31 2.52 1.10
N ILE A 210 -14.36 2.36 1.91
CA ILE A 210 -15.28 3.46 2.24
C ILE A 210 -14.56 4.57 3.02
N LEU A 211 -13.68 4.21 3.96
CA LEU A 211 -12.83 5.18 4.66
C LEU A 211 -11.88 5.91 3.70
N GLY A 212 -11.26 5.21 2.76
CA GLY A 212 -10.38 5.79 1.75
C GLY A 212 -11.10 6.85 0.90
N ARG A 213 -12.35 6.57 0.50
CA ARG A 213 -13.22 7.54 -0.15
C ARG A 213 -13.46 8.77 0.74
N TRP A 214 -13.74 8.57 2.03
CA TRP A 214 -13.91 9.70 2.96
C TRP A 214 -12.65 10.55 3.09
N MET A 215 -11.48 9.91 3.11
CA MET A 215 -10.17 10.56 3.09
C MET A 215 -9.79 11.15 1.73
N ARG A 216 -10.69 11.09 0.73
CA ARG A 216 -10.51 11.59 -0.64
C ARG A 216 -9.29 10.99 -1.34
N MET A 217 -8.99 9.74 -1.03
CA MET A 217 -7.92 8.96 -1.65
C MET A 217 -8.46 8.16 -2.83
N PHE A 218 -7.59 7.89 -3.81
CA PHE A 218 -7.86 6.99 -4.92
C PHE A 218 -7.51 5.55 -4.49
N ALA A 219 -8.50 4.82 -4.01
CA ALA A 219 -8.34 3.41 -3.68
C ALA A 219 -8.26 2.56 -4.95
N ILE A 220 -7.13 1.87 -5.16
CA ILE A 220 -6.95 1.03 -6.35
C ILE A 220 -8.03 -0.07 -6.41
N PRO A 221 -8.42 -0.53 -7.60
CA PRO A 221 -9.41 -1.59 -7.75
C PRO A 221 -9.05 -2.87 -7.01
N ASN A 222 -7.80 -3.34 -7.16
CA ASN A 222 -7.37 -4.60 -6.57
C ASN A 222 -7.18 -4.49 -5.06
N GLN A 223 -7.36 -5.60 -4.36
CA GLN A 223 -7.22 -5.69 -2.90
C GLN A 223 -6.87 -7.11 -2.47
N SER A 224 -6.14 -7.22 -1.35
CA SER A 224 -5.76 -8.52 -0.79
C SER A 224 -6.59 -8.86 0.45
N SER A 225 -7.06 -10.10 0.54
CA SER A 225 -7.67 -10.66 1.74
C SER A 225 -7.06 -12.03 2.00
N VAL A 226 -6.28 -12.13 3.07
CA VAL A 226 -5.56 -13.35 3.44
C VAL A 226 -6.36 -14.11 4.53
N PRO A 227 -7.09 -15.19 4.18
CA PRO A 227 -7.80 -16.03 5.14
C PRO A 227 -6.84 -16.89 5.95
N GLN A 228 -7.28 -17.36 7.11
CA GLN A 228 -6.54 -18.29 7.97
C GLN A 228 -5.05 -17.93 8.09
N ALA A 229 -4.74 -16.65 8.31
CA ALA A 229 -3.38 -16.14 8.11
C ALA A 229 -2.30 -16.90 8.91
N TYR A 230 -2.66 -17.52 10.03
CA TYR A 230 -1.76 -18.37 10.82
C TYR A 230 -1.20 -19.59 10.08
N THR A 231 -1.81 -20.05 8.99
CA THR A 231 -1.33 -21.19 8.18
C THR A 231 -0.40 -20.75 7.05
N LEU A 232 -0.57 -19.49 6.60
CA LEU A 232 0.10 -18.90 5.43
C LEU A 232 1.38 -18.15 5.76
N PHE A 233 1.70 -18.04 7.05
CA PHE A 233 2.91 -17.41 7.54
C PHE A 233 3.74 -18.43 8.34
N GLU A 234 5.04 -18.51 8.04
CA GLU A 234 6.02 -19.31 8.78
C GLU A 234 7.06 -18.42 9.43
N GLU A 235 7.68 -18.92 10.49
CA GLU A 235 8.72 -18.19 11.21
C GLU A 235 9.94 -17.99 10.30
N SER A 236 10.52 -16.79 10.33
CA SER A 236 11.67 -16.43 9.53
C SER A 236 12.92 -17.06 10.14
N GLU A 237 13.73 -17.74 9.33
CA GLU A 237 15.02 -18.25 9.79
C GLU A 237 16.01 -17.12 10.09
N ASP A 238 15.87 -15.98 9.40
CA ASP A 238 16.79 -14.84 9.48
C ASP A 238 16.50 -13.86 10.64
N GLN A 239 15.27 -13.85 11.17
CA GLN A 239 14.80 -12.83 12.10
C GLN A 239 13.86 -13.42 13.15
N ASP A 240 14.32 -13.48 14.39
CA ASP A 240 13.55 -14.01 15.52
C ASP A 240 12.22 -13.24 15.72
N GLY A 241 11.14 -13.99 15.92
CA GLY A 241 9.79 -13.46 16.07
C GLY A 241 9.18 -12.84 14.80
N MET A 242 9.88 -12.89 13.66
CA MET A 242 9.36 -12.44 12.37
C MET A 242 8.74 -13.61 11.60
N PHE A 243 7.70 -13.33 10.82
CA PHE A 243 7.08 -14.35 9.97
C PHE A 243 7.07 -13.93 8.50
N ARG A 244 7.34 -14.89 7.62
CA ARG A 244 7.34 -14.75 6.16
C ARG A 244 6.14 -15.44 5.54
N MET A 245 5.63 -14.87 4.45
CA MET A 245 4.48 -15.41 3.74
C MET A 245 4.89 -16.57 2.84
N LYS A 246 4.22 -17.72 3.02
CA LYS A 246 4.41 -18.92 2.21
C LYS A 246 4.00 -18.69 0.76
N PRO A 247 4.62 -19.40 -0.22
CA PRO A 247 4.19 -19.35 -1.61
C PRO A 247 2.74 -19.84 -1.77
N GLY A 248 1.99 -19.20 -2.67
CA GLY A 248 0.61 -19.55 -3.01
C GLY A 248 -0.19 -18.38 -3.56
N SER A 249 -1.43 -18.64 -3.96
CA SER A 249 -2.29 -17.66 -4.64
C SER A 249 -2.55 -16.37 -3.84
N ASN A 250 -2.59 -16.45 -2.50
CA ASN A 250 -2.70 -15.27 -1.66
C ASN A 250 -1.45 -14.39 -1.73
N ARG A 251 -0.26 -14.99 -1.88
CA ARG A 251 1.00 -14.25 -2.04
C ARG A 251 1.02 -13.56 -3.39
N ASP A 252 0.63 -14.27 -4.44
CA ASP A 252 0.56 -13.72 -5.81
C ASP A 252 -0.40 -12.52 -5.86
N ARG A 253 -1.58 -12.63 -5.21
CA ARG A 253 -2.51 -11.50 -5.09
C ARG A 253 -1.91 -10.30 -4.37
N VAL A 254 -1.07 -10.50 -3.37
CA VAL A 254 -0.37 -9.40 -2.67
C VAL A 254 0.60 -8.70 -3.63
N VAL A 255 1.31 -9.47 -4.47
CA VAL A 255 2.17 -8.93 -5.52
C VAL A 255 1.35 -8.12 -6.53
N ASP A 256 0.24 -8.66 -7.02
CA ASP A 256 -0.66 -7.95 -7.96
C ASP A 256 -1.12 -6.60 -7.38
N CYS A 257 -1.50 -6.58 -6.10
CA CYS A 257 -1.95 -5.36 -5.43
C CYS A 257 -0.83 -4.32 -5.28
N ALA A 258 0.38 -4.76 -4.94
CA ALA A 258 1.54 -3.88 -4.79
C ALA A 258 1.99 -3.32 -6.15
N GLU A 259 2.02 -4.17 -7.19
CA GLU A 259 2.33 -3.77 -8.57
C GLU A 259 1.31 -2.76 -9.09
N GLU A 260 0.01 -3.06 -8.99
CA GLU A 260 -1.07 -2.17 -9.42
C GLU A 260 -1.01 -0.83 -8.68
N PHE A 261 -0.77 -0.85 -7.36
CA PHE A 261 -0.62 0.34 -6.54
C PHE A 261 0.47 1.27 -7.07
N ILE A 262 1.64 0.75 -7.43
CA ILE A 262 2.73 1.57 -7.98
C ILE A 262 2.39 2.10 -9.36
N LYS A 263 1.85 1.29 -10.26
CA LYS A 263 1.43 1.75 -11.59
C LYS A 263 0.49 2.96 -11.50
N TYR A 264 -0.55 2.89 -10.65
CA TYR A 264 -1.45 4.03 -10.43
C TYR A 264 -0.75 5.21 -9.77
N THR A 265 0.11 4.97 -8.79
CA THR A 265 0.82 6.05 -8.07
C THR A 265 1.72 6.85 -9.02
N LEU A 266 2.47 6.18 -9.89
CA LEU A 266 3.34 6.80 -10.89
C LEU A 266 2.54 7.68 -11.87
N ILE A 267 1.40 7.19 -12.35
CA ILE A 267 0.53 7.93 -13.27
C ILE A 267 -0.11 9.14 -12.56
N MET A 268 -0.61 8.94 -11.34
CA MET A 268 -1.40 9.97 -10.65
C MET A 268 -0.56 11.08 -10.03
N ARG A 269 0.62 10.77 -9.50
CA ARG A 269 1.44 11.74 -8.75
C ARG A 269 1.85 12.96 -9.60
N GLN A 270 2.00 12.76 -10.90
CA GLN A 270 2.32 13.82 -11.87
C GLN A 270 1.16 14.81 -12.08
N HIS A 271 -0.06 14.44 -11.65
CA HIS A 271 -1.30 15.18 -11.90
C HIS A 271 -2.10 15.48 -10.62
N PHE A 272 -1.52 15.36 -9.41
CA PHE A 272 -2.23 15.64 -8.16
C PHE A 272 -2.86 17.04 -8.09
N GLY A 273 -2.19 18.06 -8.65
CA GLY A 273 -2.74 19.41 -8.75
C GLY A 273 -4.01 19.46 -9.61
N LEU A 274 -4.00 18.80 -10.76
CA LEU A 274 -5.14 18.71 -11.68
C LEU A 274 -6.34 18.01 -11.02
N PHE A 275 -6.11 16.89 -10.33
CA PHE A 275 -7.18 16.15 -9.65
C PHE A 275 -7.74 16.87 -8.41
N ALA A 276 -6.97 17.79 -7.82
CA ALA A 276 -7.42 18.61 -6.70
C ALA A 276 -8.28 19.81 -7.13
N ASP A 277 -8.16 20.23 -8.39
CA ASP A 277 -8.91 21.36 -8.94
C ASP A 277 -10.38 20.99 -9.19
N ARG A 278 -11.28 21.58 -8.40
CA ARG A 278 -12.72 21.26 -8.40
C ARG A 278 -13.55 22.49 -8.68
N PHE A 279 -14.50 22.36 -9.60
CA PHE A 279 -15.44 23.41 -9.96
C PHE A 279 -16.06 24.13 -8.73
N SER A 280 -16.56 23.37 -7.75
CA SER A 280 -17.20 23.94 -6.55
C SER A 280 -16.25 24.73 -5.64
N GLU A 281 -14.93 24.45 -5.71
CA GLU A 281 -13.92 25.14 -4.91
C GLU A 281 -13.38 26.39 -5.62
N ARG A 282 -13.67 26.58 -6.92
CA ARG A 282 -13.29 27.77 -7.70
C ARG A 282 -14.15 29.00 -7.41
N VAL A 283 -15.38 28.82 -6.93
CA VAL A 283 -16.36 29.90 -6.72
C VAL A 283 -15.98 30.82 -5.55
N GLY A 284 -15.05 30.40 -4.67
CA GLY A 284 -14.56 31.19 -3.55
C GLY A 284 -13.25 31.95 -3.81
N VAL A 285 -12.71 31.87 -5.03
CA VAL A 285 -11.58 32.68 -5.48
C VAL A 285 -12.18 33.75 -6.36
N ASP A 286 -12.21 35.01 -5.90
CA ASP A 286 -12.70 36.14 -6.69
C ASP A 286 -12.02 36.11 -8.06
N CYS A 287 -12.80 35.76 -9.10
CA CYS A 287 -12.41 36.04 -10.47
C CYS A 287 -12.45 37.56 -10.65
N PRO A 288 -11.44 38.17 -11.31
CA PRO A 288 -11.55 39.58 -11.72
C PRO A 288 -12.75 39.81 -12.64
#